data_AF-A0A1L7SQ07-F1
#
_entry.id   AF-A0A1L7SQ07-F1
#
_cell.length_a   1.000
_cell.length_b   1.000
_cell.length_c   1.000
_cell.angle_alpha   90.00
_cell.angle_beta   90.00
_cell.angle_gamma   90.00
#
_symmetry.space_group_name_H-M   'P 1'
#
loop_
_entity.id
_entity.type
_entity.pdbx_description
1 polymer ?
#
loop_
_entity_poly.entity_id
_entity_poly.type
_entity_poly.pdbx_seq_one_letter_code
_entity_poly.pdbx_strand_id
1 'polypeptide(L)'
;MLGQTILVSLTAASAVNAFQYGYNHVTVRKDIPLVAANFKNVDIDLYSPAFLDPESRQAGFMNGTQGPTSHEDMEAYMERIASKNDYMTYQTANFTSEELRSFPFVKLSSSKGPKTSDKVRVWVQGAVHGNEPAGDQSLLALLGKFDKDPKWASKILKNIDIVILPRYNPDGVYYFQRVLATNFDPNRDHTKLARQQTRDIKQLFNEFAPHVAIDMHEYGSSSRYGNYVQASDGLFSAAKNLNINKNIRELSEKLFAKNIGDAMVKAGLRWEPYVTGRTSTDPNYVPKFDEAGSDAKIGRNAMGLTQSITFLIEMRGIGLADQEFQRRTAAGLTMASSIIETASNNAQKVFKTVEDGIKDFIKSKEPIVITDSTKYSTRMFQMIDYTNGSIVKVPVQFASTTPTTANLTRSRPESYLIPVAWADIAKRLEVSGLEVETLSKPWSGTVEALNITSSELSSSYYEGAVLATIATETKKRQLTLPAGSFLVSTRQKNAGLALNALEPENIDSYASFNIIPLEVGDEYPIFRVVKG
;
A
#
# COMPACT_ATOMS: atom_id res chain seq x y z
N MET A 1 -23.17 -9.39 -52.06
CA MET A 1 -23.92 -10.17 -51.05
C MET A 1 -22.90 -11.05 -50.35
N LEU A 2 -22.65 -11.07 -49.04
CA LEU A 2 -23.00 -10.35 -47.81
C LEU A 2 -21.70 -10.51 -46.98
N GLY A 3 -21.06 -9.50 -46.38
CA GLY A 3 -21.63 -8.59 -45.39
C GLY A 3 -21.79 -9.28 -44.03
N GLN A 4 -20.70 -9.76 -43.39
CA GLN A 4 -20.74 -10.22 -42.00
C GLN A 4 -20.10 -9.15 -41.09
N THR A 5 -20.98 -8.37 -40.50
CA THR A 5 -20.74 -7.38 -39.45
C THR A 5 -20.40 -8.13 -38.16
N ILE A 6 -19.16 -8.04 -37.69
CA ILE A 6 -18.79 -8.43 -36.33
C ILE A 6 -19.22 -7.27 -35.42
N LEU A 7 -20.33 -7.45 -34.71
CA LEU A 7 -20.75 -6.54 -33.65
C LEU A 7 -19.76 -6.65 -32.48
N VAL A 8 -18.88 -5.67 -32.36
CA VAL A 8 -18.18 -5.36 -31.11
C VAL A 8 -19.21 -4.73 -30.18
N SER A 9 -19.71 -5.48 -29.20
CA SER A 9 -20.57 -4.95 -28.15
C SER A 9 -19.75 -4.15 -27.14
N LEU A 10 -19.60 -2.86 -27.43
CA LEU A 10 -19.40 -1.82 -26.42
C LEU A 10 -20.57 -1.81 -25.42
N THR A 11 -20.30 -1.17 -24.28
CA THR A 11 -21.22 -0.71 -23.23
C THR A 11 -21.60 -1.72 -22.14
N ALA A 12 -20.69 -1.92 -21.18
CA ALA A 12 -21.04 -1.52 -19.83
C ALA A 12 -20.43 -0.13 -19.63
N ALA A 13 -21.20 0.91 -19.96
CA ALA A 13 -20.97 2.20 -19.36
C ALA A 13 -21.16 1.97 -17.86
N SER A 14 -20.07 1.79 -17.12
CA SER A 14 -20.05 2.35 -15.79
C SER A 14 -20.43 3.81 -16.02
N ALA A 15 -21.57 4.23 -15.49
CA ALA A 15 -21.73 5.64 -15.21
C ALA A 15 -20.52 5.98 -14.32
N VAL A 16 -19.45 6.49 -14.93
CA VAL A 16 -18.43 7.23 -14.21
C VAL A 16 -19.24 8.40 -13.71
N ASN A 17 -19.75 8.32 -12.49
CA ASN A 17 -20.21 9.52 -11.81
C ASN A 17 -19.04 10.49 -11.95
N ALA A 18 -19.26 11.57 -12.69
CA ALA A 18 -18.22 12.57 -12.88
C ALA A 18 -17.76 12.97 -11.48
N PHE A 19 -16.46 12.82 -11.21
CA PHE A 19 -15.92 13.25 -9.93
C PHE A 19 -16.24 14.73 -9.75
N GLN A 20 -16.80 15.06 -8.60
CA GLN A 20 -16.95 16.44 -8.16
C GLN A 20 -15.81 16.78 -7.19
N TYR A 21 -15.66 18.06 -6.86
CA TYR A 21 -14.73 18.47 -5.82
C TYR A 21 -15.30 18.10 -4.45
N GLY A 22 -14.66 17.15 -3.77
CA GLY A 22 -15.15 16.61 -2.49
C GLY A 22 -16.45 15.79 -2.61
N TYR A 23 -16.89 15.19 -1.52
CA TYR A 23 -18.18 14.47 -1.40
C TYR A 23 -18.43 13.38 -2.46
N ASN A 24 -17.38 12.70 -2.94
CA ASN A 24 -17.50 11.57 -3.88
C ASN A 24 -17.84 10.28 -3.13
N HIS A 25 -18.97 10.28 -2.41
CA HIS A 25 -19.38 9.18 -1.54
C HIS A 25 -19.68 7.92 -2.34
N VAL A 26 -19.30 6.77 -1.78
CA VAL A 26 -19.78 5.47 -2.26
C VAL A 26 -21.23 5.26 -1.81
N THR A 27 -22.05 4.64 -2.65
CA THR A 27 -23.42 4.29 -2.25
C THR A 27 -23.40 3.31 -1.07
N VAL A 28 -24.13 3.66 0.01
CA VAL A 28 -24.34 2.74 1.13
C VAL A 28 -25.15 1.52 0.68
N ARG A 29 -24.59 0.34 0.92
CA ARG A 29 -25.15 -0.97 0.62
C ARG A 29 -24.95 -1.87 1.84
N LYS A 30 -25.83 -1.70 2.82
CA LYS A 30 -25.85 -2.55 4.01
C LYS A 30 -26.14 -4.01 3.64
N ASP A 31 -25.51 -4.92 4.35
CA ASP A 31 -25.80 -6.33 4.25
C ASP A 31 -27.24 -6.64 4.61
N ILE A 32 -27.83 -7.55 3.85
CA ILE A 32 -29.10 -8.16 4.19
C ILE A 32 -28.96 -8.98 5.48
N PRO A 33 -30.06 -9.21 6.23
CA PRO A 33 -30.02 -9.90 7.52
C PRO A 33 -29.30 -11.27 7.49
N LEU A 34 -29.44 -12.03 6.41
CA LEU A 34 -28.78 -13.34 6.23
C LEU A 34 -27.25 -13.24 6.22
N VAL A 35 -26.70 -12.22 5.55
CA VAL A 35 -25.26 -11.99 5.50
C VAL A 35 -24.79 -11.38 6.82
N ALA A 36 -25.49 -10.34 7.31
CA ALA A 36 -25.14 -9.63 8.54
C ALA A 36 -25.10 -10.53 9.79
N ALA A 37 -25.93 -11.59 9.82
CA ALA A 37 -25.93 -12.59 10.89
C ALA A 37 -24.56 -13.27 11.11
N ASN A 38 -23.68 -13.25 10.10
CA ASN A 38 -22.33 -13.81 10.16
C ASN A 38 -21.28 -12.87 10.78
N PHE A 39 -21.63 -11.60 11.05
CA PHE A 39 -20.67 -10.56 11.44
C PHE A 39 -21.03 -9.94 12.80
N LYS A 40 -21.40 -10.77 13.77
CA LYS A 40 -21.69 -10.35 15.15
C LYS A 40 -20.44 -9.81 15.85
N ASN A 41 -20.63 -8.87 16.76
CA ASN A 41 -19.55 -8.32 17.59
C ASN A 41 -18.73 -9.43 18.27
N VAL A 42 -17.44 -9.17 18.43
CA VAL A 42 -16.49 -10.05 19.13
C VAL A 42 -16.15 -9.49 20.50
N ASP A 43 -15.67 -10.34 21.41
CA ASP A 43 -15.22 -9.95 22.75
C ASP A 43 -13.82 -9.30 22.69
N ILE A 44 -13.78 -8.10 22.12
CA ILE A 44 -12.58 -7.24 22.02
C ILE A 44 -12.99 -5.82 22.40
N ASP A 45 -12.31 -5.28 23.39
CA ASP A 45 -12.46 -3.88 23.78
C ASP A 45 -11.84 -2.95 22.73
N LEU A 46 -12.58 -1.91 22.36
CA LEU A 46 -12.15 -0.89 21.41
C LEU A 46 -12.06 0.45 22.13
N TYR A 47 -10.83 0.91 22.32
CA TYR A 47 -10.54 2.17 23.00
C TYR A 47 -10.32 3.30 21.98
N SER A 48 -11.25 3.52 21.04
CA SER A 48 -11.25 4.71 20.17
C SER A 48 -12.39 5.66 20.53
N PRO A 49 -12.33 6.95 20.15
CA PRO A 49 -13.40 7.92 20.46
C PRO A 49 -14.79 7.41 20.13
N ALA A 50 -14.98 6.86 18.92
CA ALA A 50 -16.25 6.32 18.45
C ALA A 50 -16.81 5.15 19.29
N PHE A 51 -15.99 4.46 20.10
CA PHE A 51 -16.46 3.37 20.97
C PHE A 51 -16.51 3.77 22.44
N LEU A 52 -15.66 4.71 22.87
CA LEU A 52 -15.66 5.25 24.22
C LEU A 52 -16.86 6.17 24.48
N ASP A 53 -17.27 6.92 23.47
CA ASP A 53 -18.45 7.78 23.51
C ASP A 53 -19.27 7.61 22.21
N PRO A 54 -20.12 6.57 22.11
CA PRO A 54 -20.90 6.31 20.91
C PRO A 54 -21.85 7.44 20.50
N GLU A 55 -22.27 8.28 21.45
CA GLU A 55 -23.16 9.43 21.19
C GLU A 55 -22.41 10.59 20.50
N SER A 56 -21.08 10.65 20.62
CA SER A 56 -20.23 11.61 19.90
C SER A 56 -20.03 11.30 18.41
N ARG A 57 -20.50 10.14 17.93
CA ARG A 57 -20.33 9.75 16.53
C ARG A 57 -21.00 10.76 15.61
N GLN A 58 -20.30 11.16 14.56
CA GLN A 58 -20.85 12.10 13.59
C GLN A 58 -22.12 11.52 12.94
N ALA A 59 -23.19 12.34 12.86
CA ALA A 59 -24.50 11.90 12.38
C ALA A 59 -24.46 11.35 10.95
N GLY A 60 -23.56 11.85 10.10
CA GLY A 60 -23.37 11.38 8.73
C GLY A 60 -22.82 9.96 8.60
N PHE A 61 -22.31 9.35 9.68
CA PHE A 61 -21.71 8.02 9.65
C PHE A 61 -22.72 6.92 9.28
N MET A 62 -23.94 6.97 9.81
CA MET A 62 -24.99 5.98 9.50
C MET A 62 -25.39 5.96 8.03
N ASN A 63 -25.24 7.10 7.34
CA ASN A 63 -25.61 7.29 5.95
C ASN A 63 -24.39 7.30 5.00
N GLY A 64 -23.19 7.01 5.51
CA GLY A 64 -21.97 6.96 4.70
C GLY A 64 -21.62 8.30 4.05
N THR A 65 -21.76 9.39 4.80
CA THR A 65 -21.44 10.76 4.36
C THR A 65 -20.37 11.42 5.23
N GLN A 66 -20.02 10.81 6.38
CA GLN A 66 -18.96 11.24 7.29
C GLN A 66 -18.34 10.01 7.96
N GLY A 67 -17.08 10.13 8.41
CA GLY A 67 -16.47 9.13 9.30
C GLY A 67 -17.05 9.20 10.72
N PRO A 68 -16.82 8.19 11.58
CA PRO A 68 -17.40 8.14 12.93
C PRO A 68 -16.80 9.18 13.90
N THR A 69 -15.54 9.58 13.71
CA THR A 69 -14.81 10.51 14.58
C THR A 69 -14.38 11.74 13.76
N SER A 70 -14.60 12.96 14.26
CA SER A 70 -14.14 14.19 13.60
C SER A 70 -12.61 14.31 13.60
N HIS A 71 -12.04 15.32 12.94
CA HIS A 71 -10.58 15.54 12.99
C HIS A 71 -10.16 16.07 14.37
N GLU A 72 -10.97 16.96 14.91
CA GLU A 72 -10.78 17.64 16.18
C GLU A 72 -10.89 16.66 17.35
N ASP A 73 -11.87 15.75 17.33
CA ASP A 73 -12.01 14.73 18.38
C ASP A 73 -10.85 13.72 18.35
N MET A 74 -10.32 13.43 17.16
CA MET A 74 -9.14 12.58 17.01
C MET A 74 -7.90 13.26 17.61
N GLU A 75 -7.65 14.53 17.28
CA GLU A 75 -6.54 15.32 17.85
C GLU A 75 -6.64 15.40 19.37
N ALA A 76 -7.80 15.83 19.89
CA ALA A 76 -8.04 15.94 21.32
C ALA A 76 -7.90 14.60 22.05
N TYR A 77 -8.33 13.50 21.43
CA TYR A 77 -8.12 12.16 21.96
C TYR A 77 -6.63 11.80 22.07
N MET A 78 -5.87 12.00 20.98
CA MET A 78 -4.46 11.67 20.91
C MET A 78 -3.61 12.52 21.85
N GLU A 79 -3.83 13.83 21.91
CA GLU A 79 -3.15 14.74 22.85
C GLU A 79 -3.41 14.30 24.30
N ARG A 80 -4.67 13.99 24.63
CA ARG A 80 -5.05 13.58 25.98
C ARG A 80 -4.36 12.29 26.42
N ILE A 81 -4.33 11.25 25.60
CA ILE A 81 -3.66 9.99 25.97
C ILE A 81 -2.13 10.17 25.98
N ALA A 82 -1.57 10.97 25.08
CA ALA A 82 -0.14 11.25 25.07
C ALA A 82 0.30 11.97 26.36
N SER A 83 -0.48 12.95 26.84
CA SER A 83 -0.17 13.69 28.07
C SER A 83 -0.11 12.83 29.34
N LYS A 84 -0.66 11.61 29.31
CA LYS A 84 -0.74 10.69 30.46
C LYS A 84 0.37 9.63 30.47
N ASN A 85 1.06 9.46 29.34
CA ASN A 85 1.99 8.34 29.15
C ASN A 85 3.37 8.86 28.74
N ASP A 86 4.40 8.54 29.52
CA ASP A 86 5.78 8.97 29.28
C ASP A 86 6.41 8.37 28.01
N TYR A 87 5.82 7.29 27.50
CA TYR A 87 6.22 6.62 26.26
C TYR A 87 5.41 7.04 25.03
N MET A 88 4.49 8.01 25.15
CA MET A 88 3.69 8.53 24.05
C MET A 88 4.02 10.00 23.77
N THR A 89 4.27 10.35 22.52
CA THR A 89 4.48 11.74 22.11
C THR A 89 3.57 12.08 20.93
N TYR A 90 2.60 12.96 21.16
CA TYR A 90 1.80 13.58 20.11
C TYR A 90 2.63 14.59 19.33
N GLN A 91 2.55 14.56 18.01
CA GLN A 91 3.19 15.52 17.12
C GLN A 91 2.27 15.83 15.94
N THR A 92 2.43 17.03 15.39
CA THR A 92 1.83 17.41 14.11
C THR A 92 2.95 17.56 13.09
N ALA A 93 2.79 16.98 11.90
CA ALA A 93 3.79 17.14 10.84
C ALA A 93 3.92 18.61 10.42
N ASN A 94 5.08 18.99 9.89
CA ASN A 94 5.37 20.36 9.43
C ASN A 94 4.84 20.65 8.01
N PHE A 95 3.82 19.90 7.58
CA PHE A 95 3.12 20.04 6.31
C PHE A 95 1.64 19.75 6.53
N THR A 96 0.82 20.12 5.55
CA THR A 96 -0.64 19.99 5.60
C THR A 96 -1.18 19.20 4.41
N SER A 97 -2.45 18.83 4.49
CA SER A 97 -3.17 18.26 3.35
C SER A 97 -3.38 19.29 2.22
N GLU A 98 -4.01 18.86 1.13
CA GLU A 98 -4.33 19.74 0.00
C GLU A 98 -5.29 20.88 0.39
N GLU A 99 -6.13 20.67 1.39
CA GLU A 99 -6.99 21.70 2.00
C GLU A 99 -6.49 22.20 3.37
N LEU A 100 -5.18 22.12 3.61
CA LEU A 100 -4.52 22.71 4.78
C LEU A 100 -4.90 22.08 6.14
N ARG A 101 -5.45 20.86 6.17
CA ARG A 101 -5.66 20.11 7.41
C ARG A 101 -4.33 19.58 7.95
N SER A 102 -4.21 19.53 9.27
CA SER A 102 -3.04 18.99 9.97
C SER A 102 -2.85 17.50 9.71
N PHE A 103 -1.62 17.03 9.95
CA PHE A 103 -1.26 15.61 10.03
C PHE A 103 -0.79 15.25 11.44
N PRO A 104 -1.73 14.97 12.36
CA PRO A 104 -1.40 14.49 13.69
C PRO A 104 -0.91 13.05 13.65
N PHE A 105 0.13 12.75 14.42
CA PHE A 105 0.65 11.40 14.58
C PHE A 105 1.25 11.21 15.98
N VAL A 106 1.38 9.95 16.40
CA VAL A 106 1.94 9.60 17.72
C VAL A 106 3.22 8.79 17.53
N LYS A 107 4.27 9.21 18.24
CA LYS A 107 5.48 8.40 18.45
C LYS A 107 5.34 7.63 19.75
N LEU A 108 5.52 6.31 19.69
CA LEU A 108 5.58 5.43 20.86
C LEU A 108 7.02 4.92 21.00
N SER A 109 7.67 5.28 22.10
CA SER A 109 9.05 4.86 22.38
C SER A 109 9.31 4.82 23.87
N SER A 110 10.18 3.92 24.31
CA SER A 110 10.64 3.85 25.70
C SER A 110 12.16 3.99 25.77
N SER A 111 12.66 4.76 26.73
CA SER A 111 14.10 4.81 27.04
C SER A 111 14.63 3.52 27.65
N LYS A 112 13.75 2.60 28.06
CA LYS A 112 14.10 1.26 28.57
C LYS A 112 14.28 0.30 27.40
N GLY A 113 15.44 -0.35 27.28
CA GLY A 113 15.72 -1.34 26.24
C GLY A 113 17.08 -1.15 25.55
N PRO A 114 17.28 -1.75 24.35
CA PRO A 114 18.43 -1.46 23.49
C PRO A 114 18.52 0.03 23.16
N LYS A 115 19.70 0.49 22.71
CA LYS A 115 19.82 1.85 22.16
C LYS A 115 18.78 2.03 21.04
N THR A 116 18.27 3.24 20.88
CA THR A 116 17.26 3.57 19.85
C THR A 116 17.69 3.15 18.44
N SER A 117 18.99 3.15 18.14
CA SER A 117 19.56 2.66 16.88
C SER A 117 19.35 1.15 16.61
N ASP A 118 19.11 0.36 17.66
CA ASP A 118 19.07 -1.10 17.60
C ASP A 118 17.64 -1.65 17.74
N LYS A 119 16.66 -0.75 17.92
CA LYS A 119 15.24 -1.13 18.01
C LYS A 119 14.62 -1.32 16.64
N VAL A 120 13.65 -2.24 16.57
CA VAL A 120 12.83 -2.38 15.36
C VAL A 120 11.88 -1.18 15.28
N ARG A 121 12.09 -0.33 14.30
CA ARG A 121 11.16 0.74 13.91
C ARG A 121 9.95 0.21 13.15
N VAL A 122 8.75 0.57 13.60
CA VAL A 122 7.46 0.16 13.04
C VAL A 122 6.65 1.40 12.63
N TRP A 123 6.26 1.46 11.36
CA TRP A 123 5.37 2.49 10.82
C TRP A 123 3.96 1.93 10.68
N VAL A 124 2.95 2.68 11.10
CA VAL A 124 1.55 2.28 10.97
C VAL A 124 0.76 3.46 10.46
N GLN A 125 0.04 3.27 9.34
CA GLN A 125 -0.79 4.32 8.77
C GLN A 125 -2.21 3.82 8.46
N GLY A 126 -3.17 4.73 8.52
CA GLY A 126 -4.57 4.47 8.19
C GLY A 126 -5.19 5.61 7.41
N ALA A 127 -6.41 5.36 6.92
CA ALA A 127 -7.18 6.29 6.10
C ALA A 127 -6.36 6.91 4.96
N VAL A 128 -5.63 6.05 4.21
CA VAL A 128 -5.14 6.40 2.87
C VAL A 128 -6.32 6.72 1.97
N HIS A 129 -7.37 5.92 2.07
CA HIS A 129 -8.69 6.27 1.58
C HIS A 129 -9.57 6.74 2.73
N GLY A 130 -10.23 7.88 2.58
CA GLY A 130 -10.96 8.52 3.67
C GLY A 130 -12.33 7.92 3.97
N ASN A 131 -12.88 7.11 3.06
CA ASN A 131 -14.15 6.40 3.23
C ASN A 131 -13.98 4.99 3.85
N GLU A 132 -12.84 4.72 4.48
CA GLU A 132 -12.47 3.44 5.10
C GLU A 132 -12.23 3.62 6.62
N PRO A 133 -13.27 4.01 7.39
CA PRO A 133 -13.15 4.45 8.78
C PRO A 133 -12.73 3.36 9.78
N ALA A 134 -12.91 2.07 9.50
CA ALA A 134 -12.40 1.03 10.38
C ALA A 134 -10.86 1.09 10.47
N GLY A 135 -10.18 1.53 9.41
CA GLY A 135 -8.73 1.70 9.39
C GLY A 135 -8.23 2.69 10.43
N ASP A 136 -8.71 3.94 10.39
CA ASP A 136 -8.27 4.96 11.35
C ASP A 136 -8.77 4.65 12.77
N GLN A 137 -9.99 4.12 12.94
CA GLN A 137 -10.52 3.78 14.26
C GLN A 137 -9.81 2.59 14.90
N SER A 138 -9.32 1.61 14.13
CA SER A 138 -8.46 0.55 14.66
C SER A 138 -7.13 1.10 15.18
N LEU A 139 -6.57 2.14 14.54
CA LEU A 139 -5.34 2.78 15.01
C LEU A 139 -5.56 3.63 16.27
N LEU A 140 -6.68 4.32 16.37
CA LEU A 140 -7.07 5.02 17.59
C LEU A 140 -7.36 4.04 18.73
N ALA A 141 -7.99 2.89 18.44
CA ALA A 141 -8.18 1.81 19.41
C ALA A 141 -6.86 1.18 19.85
N LEU A 142 -5.88 1.04 18.93
CA LEU A 142 -4.54 0.56 19.25
C LEU A 142 -3.82 1.54 20.20
N LEU A 143 -3.88 2.84 19.91
CA LEU A 143 -3.36 3.87 20.81
C LEU A 143 -4.03 3.82 22.19
N GLY A 144 -5.35 3.62 22.22
CA GLY A 144 -6.08 3.43 23.48
C GLY A 144 -5.69 2.16 24.23
N LYS A 145 -5.37 1.07 23.54
CA LYS A 145 -4.81 -0.14 24.16
C LYS A 145 -3.45 0.14 24.80
N PHE A 146 -2.59 0.93 24.15
CA PHE A 146 -1.33 1.36 24.76
C PHE A 146 -1.55 2.24 26.01
N ASP A 147 -2.60 3.06 26.07
CA ASP A 147 -2.97 3.86 27.26
C ASP A 147 -3.54 2.98 28.39
N LYS A 148 -4.39 2.00 28.05
CA LYS A 148 -5.10 1.16 29.02
C LYS A 148 -4.28 0.03 29.60
N ASP A 149 -3.27 -0.46 28.88
CA ASP A 149 -2.39 -1.53 29.36
C ASP A 149 -0.90 -1.12 29.33
N PRO A 150 -0.44 -0.33 30.32
CA PRO A 150 0.98 0.07 30.42
C PRO A 150 1.95 -1.10 30.56
N LYS A 151 1.49 -2.26 31.08
CA LYS A 151 2.34 -3.45 31.21
C LYS A 151 2.60 -4.08 29.85
N TRP A 152 1.56 -4.24 29.04
CA TRP A 152 1.69 -4.66 27.65
C TRP A 152 2.50 -3.63 26.84
N ALA A 153 2.20 -2.33 26.97
CA ALA A 153 2.95 -1.25 26.32
C ALA A 153 4.45 -1.33 26.63
N SER A 154 4.81 -1.46 27.91
CA SER A 154 6.22 -1.59 28.33
C SER A 154 6.88 -2.84 27.75
N LYS A 155 6.17 -3.97 27.65
CA LYS A 155 6.69 -5.20 27.03
C LYS A 155 6.98 -4.99 25.53
N ILE A 156 6.06 -4.33 24.83
CA ILE A 156 6.19 -4.08 23.39
C ILE A 156 7.33 -3.09 23.11
N LEU A 157 7.28 -1.91 23.73
CA LEU A 157 8.19 -0.78 23.48
C LEU A 157 9.60 -0.99 24.02
N LYS A 158 9.84 -2.04 24.80
CA LYS A 158 11.20 -2.49 25.15
C LYS A 158 12.02 -2.79 23.90
N ASN A 159 11.42 -3.35 22.86
CA ASN A 159 12.14 -3.87 21.70
C ASN A 159 11.91 -3.08 20.41
N ILE A 160 10.86 -2.25 20.35
CA ILE A 160 10.44 -1.56 19.13
C ILE A 160 10.09 -0.10 19.42
N ASP A 161 10.21 0.74 18.39
CA ASP A 161 9.70 2.11 18.38
C ASP A 161 8.63 2.20 17.28
N ILE A 162 7.53 2.91 17.54
CA ILE A 162 6.37 2.94 16.64
C ILE A 162 6.02 4.38 16.27
N VAL A 163 5.74 4.62 15.00
CA VAL A 163 5.01 5.81 14.52
C VAL A 163 3.63 5.38 14.06
N ILE A 164 2.59 6.02 14.58
CA ILE A 164 1.21 5.81 14.16
C ILE A 164 0.68 7.11 13.55
N LEU A 165 0.37 7.08 12.25
CA LEU A 165 -0.27 8.15 11.47
C LEU A 165 -1.73 7.73 11.17
N PRO A 166 -2.72 8.13 11.98
CA PRO A 166 -4.09 7.62 11.83
C PRO A 166 -4.75 8.03 10.52
N ARG A 167 -4.41 9.21 9.98
CA ARG A 167 -5.00 9.75 8.75
C ARG A 167 -3.94 10.19 7.75
N TYR A 168 -3.74 9.39 6.72
CA TYR A 168 -2.96 9.74 5.54
C TYR A 168 -3.69 10.73 4.62
N ASN A 169 -5.03 10.67 4.58
CA ASN A 169 -5.87 11.51 3.73
C ASN A 169 -6.98 12.21 4.56
N PRO A 170 -6.64 13.21 5.38
CA PRO A 170 -7.61 13.90 6.23
C PRO A 170 -8.72 14.61 5.44
N ASP A 171 -8.43 15.09 4.22
CA ASP A 171 -9.43 15.71 3.34
C ASP A 171 -10.43 14.65 2.84
N GLY A 172 -9.93 13.49 2.42
CA GLY A 172 -10.76 12.36 2.05
C GLY A 172 -11.64 11.90 3.22
N VAL A 173 -11.12 11.91 4.46
CA VAL A 173 -11.92 11.55 5.64
C VAL A 173 -13.02 12.59 5.90
N TYR A 174 -12.71 13.88 5.77
CA TYR A 174 -13.69 14.95 5.91
C TYR A 174 -14.85 14.81 4.91
N TYR A 175 -14.51 14.54 3.64
CA TYR A 175 -15.47 14.32 2.56
C TYR A 175 -16.01 12.89 2.49
N PHE A 176 -15.62 12.00 3.40
CA PHE A 176 -15.91 10.57 3.36
C PHE A 176 -15.77 9.94 1.96
N GLN A 177 -14.63 10.18 1.32
CA GLN A 177 -14.32 9.73 -0.03
C GLN A 177 -12.98 9.00 -0.09
N ARG A 178 -12.80 8.21 -1.14
CA ARG A 178 -11.60 7.42 -1.36
C ARG A 178 -10.36 8.27 -1.65
N VAL A 179 -10.54 9.29 -2.47
CA VAL A 179 -9.48 10.06 -3.13
C VAL A 179 -9.07 11.28 -2.30
N LEU A 180 -7.91 11.88 -2.63
CA LEU A 180 -7.52 13.19 -2.13
C LEU A 180 -8.53 14.28 -2.57
N ALA A 181 -8.43 15.51 -2.06
CA ALA A 181 -9.29 16.62 -2.49
C ALA A 181 -9.22 16.86 -4.02
N THR A 182 -8.05 16.59 -4.62
CA THR A 182 -7.84 16.65 -6.09
C THR A 182 -8.36 15.46 -6.89
N ASN A 183 -9.05 14.50 -6.26
CA ASN A 183 -9.60 13.29 -6.89
C ASN A 183 -8.57 12.28 -7.41
N PHE A 184 -7.31 12.38 -6.98
CA PHE A 184 -6.31 11.33 -7.18
C PHE A 184 -6.39 10.28 -6.07
N ASP A 185 -6.24 8.99 -6.42
CA ASP A 185 -6.08 7.91 -5.47
C ASP A 185 -4.64 7.95 -4.91
N PRO A 186 -4.43 8.28 -3.63
CA PRO A 186 -3.09 8.37 -3.05
C PRO A 186 -2.36 7.02 -3.06
N ASN A 187 -3.10 5.90 -3.02
CA ASN A 187 -2.55 4.56 -3.10
C ASN A 187 -2.24 4.15 -4.56
N ARG A 188 -2.18 5.10 -5.50
CA ARG A 188 -1.65 4.94 -6.87
C ARG A 188 -0.52 5.92 -7.18
N ASP A 189 -0.10 6.70 -6.20
CA ASP A 189 0.80 7.84 -6.41
C ASP A 189 2.23 7.58 -5.90
N HIS A 190 2.55 6.37 -5.42
CA HIS A 190 3.84 6.13 -4.75
C HIS A 190 5.07 6.03 -5.66
N THR A 191 4.88 5.91 -6.98
CA THR A 191 5.95 6.01 -7.98
C THR A 191 5.93 7.36 -8.69
N LYS A 192 4.75 7.75 -9.22
CA LYS A 192 4.57 9.04 -9.90
C LYS A 192 4.89 10.19 -8.97
N LEU A 193 4.38 10.17 -7.74
CA LEU A 193 4.46 11.26 -6.78
C LEU A 193 3.85 12.54 -7.37
N ALA A 194 2.72 12.46 -8.06
CA ALA A 194 2.06 13.62 -8.65
C ALA A 194 1.58 14.63 -7.60
N ARG A 195 1.29 14.19 -6.37
CA ARG A 195 0.68 15.01 -5.32
C ARG A 195 1.67 15.37 -4.22
N GLN A 196 1.67 16.63 -3.78
CA GLN A 196 2.62 17.12 -2.77
C GLN A 196 2.44 16.41 -1.42
N GLN A 197 1.20 16.21 -0.98
CA GLN A 197 0.88 15.45 0.23
C GLN A 197 1.52 14.05 0.23
N THR A 198 1.46 13.33 -0.90
CA THR A 198 2.13 12.03 -1.05
C THR A 198 3.63 12.15 -0.86
N ARG A 199 4.26 13.19 -1.43
CA ARG A 199 5.70 13.45 -1.32
C ARG A 199 6.11 13.71 0.12
N ASP A 200 5.37 14.56 0.83
CA ASP A 200 5.69 14.96 2.19
C ASP A 200 5.58 13.77 3.16
N ILE A 201 4.52 12.96 3.04
CA ILE A 201 4.37 11.74 3.85
C ILE A 201 5.44 10.71 3.49
N LYS A 202 5.81 10.59 2.21
CA LYS A 202 6.90 9.69 1.77
C LYS A 202 8.24 10.11 2.37
N GLN A 203 8.53 11.40 2.44
CA GLN A 203 9.73 11.92 3.11
C GLN A 203 9.73 11.60 4.60
N LEU A 204 8.63 11.85 5.30
CA LEU A 204 8.48 11.51 6.72
C LEU A 204 8.67 10.00 6.97
N PHE A 205 8.11 9.15 6.12
CA PHE A 205 8.31 7.70 6.17
C PHE A 205 9.78 7.31 5.99
N ASN A 206 10.46 7.93 5.00
CA ASN A 206 11.86 7.64 4.69
C ASN A 206 12.83 8.14 5.77
N GLU A 207 12.54 9.28 6.39
CA GLU A 207 13.30 9.80 7.54
C GLU A 207 13.22 8.86 8.75
N PHE A 208 12.03 8.28 8.99
CA PHE A 208 11.87 7.27 10.03
C PHE A 208 12.56 5.94 9.66
N ALA A 209 12.60 5.60 8.37
CA ALA A 209 13.24 4.41 7.80
C ALA A 209 12.82 3.09 8.51
N PRO A 210 11.52 2.75 8.51
CA PRO A 210 10.99 1.61 9.26
C PRO A 210 11.53 0.27 8.75
N HIS A 211 11.60 -0.71 9.67
CA HIS A 211 11.84 -2.11 9.31
C HIS A 211 10.52 -2.86 9.04
N VAL A 212 9.43 -2.41 9.68
CA VAL A 212 8.07 -2.95 9.52
C VAL A 212 7.10 -1.82 9.22
N ALA A 213 6.21 -1.99 8.24
CA ALA A 213 5.17 -1.03 7.90
C ALA A 213 3.79 -1.70 7.79
N ILE A 214 2.74 -1.01 8.22
CA ILE A 214 1.35 -1.47 8.17
C ILE A 214 0.52 -0.38 7.51
N ASP A 215 -0.27 -0.76 6.51
CA ASP A 215 -1.18 0.11 5.78
C ASP A 215 -2.62 -0.41 5.93
N MET A 216 -3.46 0.37 6.61
CA MET A 216 -4.83 -0.02 7.01
C MET A 216 -5.86 0.48 6.00
N HIS A 217 -6.67 -0.43 5.46
CA HIS A 217 -7.70 -0.19 4.44
C HIS A 217 -9.00 -0.94 4.74
N GLU A 218 -10.03 -0.73 3.91
CA GLU A 218 -11.23 -1.56 3.85
C GLU A 218 -11.54 -2.06 2.44
N TYR A 219 -12.05 -3.29 2.31
CA TYR A 219 -12.53 -3.82 1.05
C TYR A 219 -14.06 -3.77 0.95
N GLY A 220 -14.57 -3.88 -0.28
CA GLY A 220 -16.01 -3.87 -0.59
C GLY A 220 -16.77 -5.07 -0.02
N SER A 221 -17.77 -4.80 0.83
CA SER A 221 -18.59 -5.82 1.48
C SER A 221 -19.65 -6.45 0.57
N SER A 222 -20.16 -5.67 -0.40
CA SER A 222 -21.34 -6.00 -1.20
C SER A 222 -21.04 -6.73 -2.52
N SER A 223 -19.77 -7.04 -2.80
CA SER A 223 -19.36 -7.72 -4.04
C SER A 223 -19.93 -9.13 -4.10
N ARG A 224 -20.67 -9.42 -5.18
CA ARG A 224 -21.27 -10.72 -5.47
C ARG A 224 -20.39 -11.51 -6.45
N TYR A 225 -20.21 -12.79 -6.18
CA TYR A 225 -19.50 -13.74 -7.03
C TYR A 225 -20.41 -14.96 -7.26
N GLY A 226 -21.35 -14.79 -8.18
CA GLY A 226 -22.51 -15.64 -8.33
C GLY A 226 -23.41 -15.57 -7.11
N ASN A 227 -23.68 -16.71 -6.48
CA ASN A 227 -24.46 -16.77 -5.24
C ASN A 227 -23.66 -16.41 -3.98
N TYR A 228 -22.37 -16.11 -4.10
CA TYR A 228 -21.50 -15.94 -2.94
C TYR A 228 -21.12 -14.48 -2.66
N VAL A 229 -20.84 -14.17 -1.40
CA VAL A 229 -20.15 -12.95 -0.94
C VAL A 229 -18.98 -13.34 -0.05
N GLN A 230 -17.98 -12.47 0.10
CA GLN A 230 -16.83 -12.78 0.95
C GLN A 230 -17.24 -12.95 2.41
N ALA A 231 -16.70 -13.99 3.07
CA ALA A 231 -16.94 -14.27 4.48
C ALA A 231 -15.89 -13.66 5.42
N SER A 232 -14.73 -13.24 4.90
CA SER A 232 -13.61 -12.76 5.72
C SER A 232 -13.98 -11.51 6.52
N ASP A 233 -13.39 -11.36 7.70
CA ASP A 233 -13.47 -10.13 8.48
C ASP A 233 -12.32 -9.19 8.13
N GLY A 234 -11.16 -9.77 7.82
CA GLY A 234 -9.98 -9.07 7.32
C GLY A 234 -9.30 -9.85 6.21
N LEU A 235 -8.85 -9.14 5.19
CA LEU A 235 -7.91 -9.62 4.20
C LEU A 235 -6.55 -8.97 4.45
N PHE A 236 -5.46 -9.67 4.12
CA PHE A 236 -4.13 -9.05 4.22
C PHE A 236 -3.16 -9.57 3.18
N SER A 237 -2.10 -8.81 2.95
CA SER A 237 -1.03 -9.21 2.04
C SER A 237 0.30 -8.55 2.39
N ALA A 238 1.36 -9.35 2.42
CA ALA A 238 2.73 -8.82 2.48
C ALA A 238 3.13 -8.16 1.15
N ALA A 239 4.14 -7.30 1.16
CA ALA A 239 4.77 -6.79 -0.06
C ALA A 239 5.47 -7.92 -0.84
N LYS A 240 5.30 -7.92 -2.17
CA LYS A 240 5.62 -9.07 -3.03
C LYS A 240 6.60 -8.79 -4.15
N ASN A 241 6.92 -7.53 -4.41
CA ASN A 241 7.82 -7.15 -5.50
C ASN A 241 9.15 -7.90 -5.40
N LEU A 242 9.59 -8.51 -6.50
CA LEU A 242 10.76 -9.38 -6.52
C LEU A 242 12.09 -8.63 -6.34
N ASN A 243 12.10 -7.30 -6.47
CA ASN A 243 13.24 -6.44 -6.13
C ASN A 243 13.36 -6.16 -4.61
N ILE A 244 12.49 -6.76 -3.77
CA ILE A 244 12.66 -6.84 -2.32
C ILE A 244 13.49 -8.09 -1.99
N ASN A 245 14.46 -7.96 -1.09
CA ASN A 245 15.31 -9.05 -0.64
C ASN A 245 14.47 -10.29 -0.26
N LYS A 246 14.87 -11.45 -0.78
CA LYS A 246 14.16 -12.72 -0.61
C LYS A 246 13.91 -13.07 0.86
N ASN A 247 14.88 -12.84 1.75
CA ASN A 247 14.75 -13.17 3.17
C ASN A 247 13.70 -12.29 3.87
N ILE A 248 13.56 -11.03 3.46
CA ILE A 248 12.53 -10.10 3.96
C ILE A 248 11.14 -10.60 3.52
N ARG A 249 10.98 -10.94 2.24
CA ARG A 249 9.72 -11.50 1.71
C ARG A 249 9.36 -12.83 2.39
N GLU A 250 10.32 -13.72 2.57
CA GLU A 250 10.09 -15.00 3.25
C GLU A 250 9.73 -14.83 4.72
N LEU A 251 10.36 -13.89 5.44
CA LEU A 251 10.00 -13.61 6.84
C LEU A 251 8.59 -13.05 6.93
N SER A 252 8.20 -12.19 5.97
CA SER A 252 6.85 -11.62 5.90
C SER A 252 5.80 -12.75 5.78
N GLU A 253 5.98 -13.69 4.86
CA GLU A 253 5.00 -14.76 4.65
C GLU A 253 5.05 -15.88 5.71
N LYS A 254 6.25 -16.33 6.09
CA LYS A 254 6.39 -17.52 6.95
C LYS A 254 6.19 -17.22 8.44
N LEU A 255 6.44 -15.99 8.88
CA LEU A 255 6.29 -15.59 10.28
C LEU A 255 5.10 -14.64 10.47
N PHE A 256 5.11 -13.50 9.80
CA PHE A 256 4.11 -12.45 10.06
C PHE A 256 2.72 -12.84 9.54
N ALA A 257 2.59 -13.21 8.26
CA ALA A 257 1.30 -13.60 7.67
C ALA A 257 0.65 -14.77 8.44
N LYS A 258 1.47 -15.77 8.82
CA LYS A 258 1.01 -16.88 9.67
C LYS A 258 0.47 -16.37 11.02
N ASN A 259 1.21 -15.52 11.73
CA ASN A 259 0.80 -15.02 13.04
C ASN A 259 -0.43 -14.09 12.96
N ILE A 260 -0.60 -13.34 11.87
CA ILE A 260 -1.81 -12.55 11.63
C ILE A 260 -3.01 -13.50 11.53
N GLY A 261 -2.91 -14.53 10.70
CA GLY A 261 -3.96 -15.53 10.53
C GLY A 261 -4.31 -16.27 11.83
N ASP A 262 -3.31 -16.69 12.60
CA ASP A 262 -3.51 -17.35 13.90
C ASP A 262 -4.20 -16.41 14.91
N ALA A 263 -3.82 -15.13 14.94
CA ALA A 263 -4.43 -14.13 15.81
C ALA A 263 -5.89 -13.86 15.45
N MET A 264 -6.21 -13.77 14.16
CA MET A 264 -7.58 -13.62 13.66
C MET A 264 -8.45 -14.81 14.09
N VAL A 265 -7.99 -16.04 13.86
CA VAL A 265 -8.73 -17.25 14.27
C VAL A 265 -8.94 -17.28 15.78
N LYS A 266 -7.90 -16.96 16.57
CA LYS A 266 -7.98 -16.89 18.04
C LYS A 266 -9.01 -15.86 18.53
N ALA A 267 -9.17 -14.75 17.80
CA ALA A 267 -10.15 -13.71 18.08
C ALA A 267 -11.58 -14.05 17.60
N GLY A 268 -11.81 -15.22 17.01
CA GLY A 268 -13.11 -15.56 16.42
C GLY A 268 -13.40 -14.82 15.11
N LEU A 269 -12.34 -14.39 14.41
CA LEU A 269 -12.38 -13.66 13.16
C LEU A 269 -11.87 -14.54 12.00
N ARG A 270 -12.48 -14.37 10.82
CA ARG A 270 -12.14 -15.03 9.58
C ARG A 270 -11.19 -14.17 8.77
N TRP A 271 -10.28 -14.81 8.05
CA TRP A 271 -9.32 -14.12 7.21
C TRP A 271 -9.02 -14.91 5.94
N GLU A 272 -8.60 -14.20 4.90
CA GLU A 272 -8.07 -14.75 3.65
C GLU A 272 -6.95 -13.81 3.14
N PRO A 273 -6.12 -14.22 2.16
CA PRO A 273 -5.25 -13.28 1.47
C PRO A 273 -6.06 -12.18 0.80
N TYR A 274 -5.49 -10.98 0.67
CA TYR A 274 -6.10 -9.93 -0.14
C TYR A 274 -6.23 -10.36 -1.59
N VAL A 275 -7.46 -10.30 -2.08
CA VAL A 275 -7.85 -10.69 -3.42
C VAL A 275 -8.75 -9.65 -4.04
N THR A 276 -8.61 -9.49 -5.35
CA THR A 276 -9.57 -8.78 -6.20
C THR A 276 -10.16 -9.75 -7.20
N GLY A 277 -11.30 -9.42 -7.77
CA GLY A 277 -11.93 -10.28 -8.77
C GLY A 277 -13.16 -9.64 -9.38
N ARG A 278 -13.48 -10.04 -10.60
CA ARG A 278 -14.69 -9.58 -11.29
C ARG A 278 -15.93 -10.04 -10.52
N THR A 279 -16.86 -9.12 -10.29
CA THR A 279 -18.14 -9.43 -9.67
C THR A 279 -19.16 -9.92 -10.71
N SER A 280 -20.07 -10.80 -10.30
CA SER A 280 -21.21 -11.25 -11.10
C SER A 280 -22.33 -11.71 -10.17
N THR A 281 -23.57 -11.53 -10.58
CA THR A 281 -24.75 -12.10 -9.89
C THR A 281 -25.31 -13.34 -10.59
N ASP A 282 -24.68 -13.78 -11.69
CA ASP A 282 -25.04 -15.02 -12.38
C ASP A 282 -24.75 -16.23 -11.47
N PRO A 283 -25.76 -17.04 -11.09
CA PRO A 283 -25.57 -18.21 -10.24
C PRO A 283 -24.55 -19.23 -10.77
N ASN A 284 -24.31 -19.28 -12.08
CA ASN A 284 -23.35 -20.18 -12.72
C ASN A 284 -21.92 -19.60 -12.78
N TYR A 285 -21.71 -18.39 -12.28
CA TYR A 285 -20.41 -17.75 -12.29
C TYR A 285 -19.41 -18.51 -11.42
N VAL A 286 -18.31 -18.95 -12.02
CA VAL A 286 -17.16 -19.52 -11.31
C VAL A 286 -16.26 -18.36 -10.87
N PRO A 287 -16.10 -18.11 -9.55
CA PRO A 287 -15.29 -16.99 -9.10
C PRO A 287 -13.82 -17.14 -9.52
N LYS A 288 -13.24 -16.01 -9.89
CA LYS A 288 -11.82 -15.88 -10.23
C LYS A 288 -11.23 -14.75 -9.42
N PHE A 289 -10.20 -15.07 -8.64
CA PHE A 289 -9.53 -14.13 -7.74
C PHE A 289 -8.06 -13.98 -8.10
N ASP A 290 -7.63 -12.72 -8.14
CA ASP A 290 -6.25 -12.31 -8.28
C ASP A 290 -5.75 -11.86 -6.91
N GLU A 291 -4.74 -12.55 -6.38
CA GLU A 291 -4.06 -12.09 -5.17
C GLU A 291 -3.35 -10.76 -5.44
N ALA A 292 -3.21 -9.95 -4.39
CA ALA A 292 -2.49 -8.69 -4.42
C ALA A 292 -1.19 -8.74 -5.27
N GLY A 293 -1.04 -7.88 -6.28
CA GLY A 293 0.08 -7.88 -7.23
C GLY A 293 1.45 -7.46 -6.64
N SER A 294 2.44 -7.24 -7.51
CA SER A 294 3.79 -6.78 -7.14
C SER A 294 4.04 -5.30 -7.48
N ASP A 295 3.02 -4.61 -7.96
CA ASP A 295 2.99 -3.23 -8.44
C ASP A 295 3.72 -2.27 -7.47
N ALA A 296 4.70 -1.51 -7.96
CA ALA A 296 5.43 -0.50 -7.19
C ALA A 296 4.61 0.78 -6.96
N LYS A 297 3.56 1.07 -7.75
CA LYS A 297 2.74 2.28 -7.61
C LYS A 297 1.88 2.34 -6.34
N ILE A 298 1.64 1.19 -5.70
CA ILE A 298 0.82 1.07 -4.50
C ILE A 298 1.68 1.11 -3.22
N GLY A 299 1.12 1.63 -2.14
CA GLY A 299 1.83 1.90 -0.88
C GLY A 299 2.56 0.68 -0.33
N ARG A 300 1.88 -0.47 -0.26
CA ARG A 300 2.44 -1.73 0.26
C ARG A 300 3.79 -2.11 -0.38
N ASN A 301 3.87 -2.14 -1.70
CA ASN A 301 5.10 -2.54 -2.39
C ASN A 301 6.09 -1.37 -2.47
N ALA A 302 5.63 -0.12 -2.60
CA ALA A 302 6.51 1.04 -2.59
C ALA A 302 7.25 1.18 -1.25
N MET A 303 6.57 0.93 -0.14
CA MET A 303 7.17 0.85 1.19
C MET A 303 8.05 -0.39 1.31
N GLY A 304 7.60 -1.55 0.83
CA GLY A 304 8.40 -2.78 0.82
C GLY A 304 9.72 -2.66 0.03
N LEU A 305 9.74 -1.91 -1.07
CA LEU A 305 10.92 -1.67 -1.91
C LEU A 305 12.00 -0.82 -1.24
N THR A 306 11.69 -0.18 -0.10
CA THR A 306 12.69 0.36 0.83
C THR A 306 13.39 -0.74 1.64
N GLN A 307 13.19 -2.01 1.29
CA GLN A 307 13.63 -3.21 2.00
C GLN A 307 13.01 -3.31 3.40
N SER A 308 11.70 -3.12 3.49
CA SER A 308 10.94 -3.23 4.74
C SER A 308 9.91 -4.37 4.67
N ILE A 309 9.58 -4.96 5.82
CA ILE A 309 8.45 -5.89 5.97
C ILE A 309 7.18 -5.04 5.93
N THR A 310 6.39 -5.11 4.87
CA THR A 310 5.19 -4.27 4.74
C THR A 310 3.94 -5.12 4.56
N PHE A 311 2.86 -4.76 5.26
CA PHE A 311 1.54 -5.37 5.11
C PHE A 311 0.49 -4.34 4.69
N LEU A 312 -0.27 -4.70 3.65
CA LEU A 312 -1.62 -4.20 3.44
C LEU A 312 -2.56 -5.02 4.30
N ILE A 313 -3.46 -4.37 5.04
CA ILE A 313 -4.58 -5.03 5.69
C ILE A 313 -5.89 -4.33 5.32
N GLU A 314 -6.94 -5.10 5.13
CA GLU A 314 -8.17 -4.69 4.47
C GLU A 314 -9.36 -5.27 5.26
N MET A 315 -10.01 -4.46 6.08
CA MET A 315 -11.20 -4.90 6.83
C MET A 315 -12.42 -4.88 5.91
N ARG A 316 -13.40 -5.73 6.17
CA ARG A 316 -14.64 -5.74 5.36
C ARG A 316 -15.48 -4.51 5.65
N GLY A 317 -15.62 -3.51 4.77
CA GLY A 317 -16.66 -2.50 5.04
C GLY A 317 -16.86 -1.28 4.16
N ILE A 318 -16.19 -1.16 3.00
CA ILE A 318 -16.64 -0.18 1.99
C ILE A 318 -18.11 -0.46 1.64
N GLY A 319 -18.95 0.56 1.80
CA GLY A 319 -20.39 0.50 1.55
C GLY A 319 -21.26 0.15 2.76
N LEU A 320 -20.69 -0.25 3.91
CA LEU A 320 -21.49 -0.65 5.08
C LEU A 320 -21.91 0.50 6.00
N ALA A 321 -21.32 1.69 5.83
CA ALA A 321 -21.56 2.84 6.72
C ALA A 321 -21.25 2.47 8.19
N ASP A 322 -22.25 2.44 9.08
CA ASP A 322 -22.13 2.10 10.50
C ASP A 322 -22.36 0.61 10.82
N GLN A 323 -22.81 -0.19 9.85
CA GLN A 323 -23.10 -1.61 10.08
C GLN A 323 -21.82 -2.38 10.43
N GLU A 324 -21.93 -3.33 11.37
CA GLU A 324 -20.84 -4.24 11.80
C GLU A 324 -19.58 -3.51 12.31
N PHE A 325 -19.69 -2.22 12.64
CA PHE A 325 -18.53 -1.35 12.83
C PHE A 325 -17.59 -1.79 13.95
N GLN A 326 -18.13 -2.38 15.02
CA GLN A 326 -17.32 -2.98 16.09
C GLN A 326 -16.45 -4.12 15.56
N ARG A 327 -17.05 -5.08 14.84
CA ARG A 327 -16.34 -6.26 14.35
C ARG A 327 -15.27 -5.88 13.33
N ARG A 328 -15.57 -4.91 12.46
CA ARG A 328 -14.62 -4.35 11.49
C ARG A 328 -13.41 -3.73 12.18
N THR A 329 -13.65 -2.87 13.16
CA THR A 329 -12.58 -2.21 13.93
C THR A 329 -11.77 -3.21 14.76
N ALA A 330 -12.44 -4.22 15.33
CA ALA A 330 -11.77 -5.30 16.06
C ALA A 330 -10.87 -6.16 15.15
N ALA A 331 -11.28 -6.41 13.90
CA ALA A 331 -10.46 -7.10 12.93
C ALA A 331 -9.18 -6.33 12.58
N GLY A 332 -9.29 -5.03 12.30
CA GLY A 332 -8.13 -4.18 12.07
C GLY A 332 -7.19 -4.10 13.28
N LEU A 333 -7.74 -3.94 14.49
CA LEU A 333 -6.97 -3.92 15.74
C LEU A 333 -6.23 -5.26 15.96
N THR A 334 -6.88 -6.37 15.67
CA THR A 334 -6.30 -7.72 15.82
C THR A 334 -5.12 -7.93 14.88
N MET A 335 -5.29 -7.61 13.59
CA MET A 335 -4.22 -7.74 12.60
C MET A 335 -3.05 -6.81 12.91
N ALA A 336 -3.30 -5.53 13.20
CA ALA A 336 -2.25 -4.56 13.54
C ALA A 336 -1.51 -4.95 14.83
N SER A 337 -2.23 -5.36 15.87
CA SER A 337 -1.63 -5.85 17.13
C SER A 337 -0.77 -7.09 16.87
N SER A 338 -1.22 -8.04 16.04
CA SER A 338 -0.45 -9.25 15.73
C SER A 338 0.88 -8.92 15.02
N ILE A 339 0.88 -7.96 14.10
CA ILE A 339 2.12 -7.51 13.44
C ILE A 339 3.08 -6.86 14.44
N ILE A 340 2.57 -5.96 15.30
CA ILE A 340 3.36 -5.27 16.33
C ILE A 340 3.93 -6.25 17.36
N GLU A 341 3.10 -7.18 17.85
CA GLU A 341 3.52 -8.21 18.80
C GLU A 341 4.52 -9.17 18.17
N THR A 342 4.33 -9.56 16.90
CA THR A 342 5.28 -10.38 16.16
C THR A 342 6.63 -9.68 16.01
N ALA A 343 6.61 -8.40 15.64
CA ALA A 343 7.82 -7.59 15.53
C ALA A 343 8.56 -7.48 16.87
N SER A 344 7.86 -7.17 17.96
CA SER A 344 8.46 -7.02 19.29
C SER A 344 8.98 -8.34 19.86
N ASN A 345 8.22 -9.43 19.73
CA ASN A 345 8.63 -10.75 20.23
C ASN A 345 9.80 -11.34 19.43
N ASN A 346 10.04 -10.88 18.19
CA ASN A 346 11.10 -11.36 17.31
C ASN A 346 12.10 -10.26 16.93
N ALA A 347 12.24 -9.21 17.74
CA ALA A 347 12.91 -7.97 17.33
C ALA A 347 14.33 -8.17 16.77
N GLN A 348 15.15 -9.00 17.42
CA GLN A 348 16.50 -9.29 16.93
C GLN A 348 16.48 -9.99 15.57
N LYS A 349 15.56 -10.94 15.36
CA LYS A 349 15.41 -11.65 14.08
C LYS A 349 14.94 -10.69 12.99
N VAL A 350 13.95 -9.86 13.28
CA VAL A 350 13.41 -8.86 12.34
C VAL A 350 14.49 -7.86 11.95
N PHE A 351 15.13 -7.24 12.94
CA PHE A 351 16.21 -6.28 12.72
C PHE A 351 17.33 -6.89 11.87
N LYS A 352 17.84 -8.07 12.26
CA LYS A 352 18.90 -8.75 11.53
C LYS A 352 18.50 -9.12 10.10
N THR A 353 17.30 -9.68 9.88
CA THR A 353 16.84 -10.05 8.55
C THR A 353 16.70 -8.84 7.63
N VAL A 354 16.22 -7.71 8.14
CA VAL A 354 16.10 -6.47 7.36
C VAL A 354 17.47 -5.86 7.09
N GLU A 355 18.28 -5.63 8.13
CA GLU A 355 19.59 -4.97 7.99
C GLU A 355 20.59 -5.78 7.16
N ASP A 356 20.64 -7.10 7.34
CA ASP A 356 21.47 -7.95 6.48
C ASP A 356 20.87 -8.09 5.09
N GLY A 357 19.53 -8.12 4.97
CA GLY A 357 18.85 -8.09 3.68
C GLY A 357 19.17 -6.84 2.85
N ILE A 358 19.30 -5.69 3.51
CA ILE A 358 19.74 -4.42 2.91
C ILE A 358 21.20 -4.54 2.44
N LYS A 359 22.11 -5.04 3.28
CA LYS A 359 23.52 -5.22 2.90
C LYS A 359 23.67 -6.18 1.72
N ASP A 360 22.92 -7.29 1.72
CA ASP A 360 22.90 -8.27 0.64
C ASP A 360 22.32 -7.66 -0.63
N PHE A 361 21.22 -6.91 -0.53
CA PHE A 361 20.62 -6.20 -1.66
C PHE A 361 21.58 -5.19 -2.27
N ILE A 362 22.33 -4.43 -1.47
CA ILE A 362 23.33 -3.47 -1.94
C ILE A 362 24.48 -4.16 -2.69
N LYS A 363 24.95 -5.31 -2.20
CA LYS A 363 26.07 -6.06 -2.79
C LYS A 363 25.67 -6.95 -3.97
N SER A 364 24.37 -7.24 -4.11
CA SER A 364 23.86 -8.19 -5.10
C SER A 364 24.14 -7.74 -6.53
N LYS A 365 24.61 -8.69 -7.33
CA LYS A 365 24.81 -8.57 -8.79
C LYS A 365 23.73 -9.31 -9.59
N GLU A 366 22.76 -9.90 -8.90
CA GLU A 366 21.67 -10.62 -9.56
C GLU A 366 20.91 -9.69 -10.51
N PRO A 367 20.34 -10.23 -11.61
CA PRO A 367 19.47 -9.47 -12.49
C PRO A 367 18.31 -8.82 -11.72
N ILE A 368 17.94 -7.63 -12.16
CA ILE A 368 16.75 -6.93 -11.67
C ILE A 368 15.52 -7.53 -12.32
N VAL A 369 14.40 -7.53 -11.61
CA VAL A 369 13.12 -7.98 -12.15
C VAL A 369 12.35 -6.76 -12.64
N ILE A 370 11.96 -6.76 -13.91
CA ILE A 370 11.20 -5.68 -14.54
C ILE A 370 9.72 -6.03 -14.56
N THR A 371 9.36 -7.25 -14.93
CA THR A 371 7.98 -7.75 -14.89
C THR A 371 7.94 -9.13 -14.26
N ASP A 372 6.78 -9.50 -13.71
CA ASP A 372 6.52 -10.83 -13.16
C ASP A 372 5.14 -11.33 -13.56
N SER A 373 4.85 -12.58 -13.20
CA SER A 373 3.66 -13.30 -13.60
C SER A 373 3.23 -14.30 -12.53
N THR A 374 1.94 -14.64 -12.54
CA THR A 374 1.32 -15.63 -11.68
C THR A 374 0.57 -16.68 -12.49
N LYS A 375 0.34 -17.84 -11.88
CA LYS A 375 -0.45 -18.94 -12.47
C LYS A 375 -1.70 -19.16 -11.65
N TYR A 376 -2.80 -19.46 -12.34
CA TYR A 376 -4.03 -19.87 -11.69
C TYR A 376 -3.95 -21.29 -11.18
N SER A 377 -4.55 -21.51 -10.03
CA SER A 377 -4.84 -22.82 -9.46
C SER A 377 -6.21 -22.79 -8.79
N THR A 378 -6.86 -23.94 -8.65
CA THR A 378 -8.11 -24.01 -7.89
C THR A 378 -7.80 -24.00 -6.39
N ARG A 379 -8.33 -23.02 -5.66
CA ARG A 379 -8.29 -22.96 -4.20
C ARG A 379 -9.71 -22.84 -3.64
N MET A 380 -9.96 -23.53 -2.53
CA MET A 380 -11.22 -23.36 -1.79
C MET A 380 -11.16 -22.08 -0.96
N PHE A 381 -12.11 -21.17 -1.17
CA PHE A 381 -12.30 -19.98 -0.34
C PHE A 381 -13.52 -20.15 0.55
N GLN A 382 -13.43 -19.66 1.79
CA GLN A 382 -14.58 -19.57 2.66
C GLN A 382 -15.44 -18.35 2.28
N MET A 383 -16.69 -18.59 1.89
CA MET A 383 -17.62 -17.56 1.44
C MET A 383 -19.00 -17.74 2.10
N ILE A 384 -19.84 -16.71 2.04
CA ILE A 384 -21.24 -16.79 2.49
C ILE A 384 -22.11 -17.01 1.25
N ASP A 385 -22.95 -18.04 1.28
CA ASP A 385 -24.05 -18.19 0.34
C ASP A 385 -25.11 -17.15 0.68
N TYR A 386 -25.31 -16.20 -0.22
CA TYR A 386 -26.21 -15.06 -0.02
C TYR A 386 -27.68 -15.44 -0.01
N THR A 387 -28.05 -16.62 -0.51
CA THR A 387 -29.44 -17.06 -0.58
C THR A 387 -29.96 -17.57 0.76
N ASN A 388 -29.07 -18.07 1.62
CA ASN A 388 -29.43 -18.69 2.90
C ASN A 388 -28.56 -18.25 4.08
N GLY A 389 -27.49 -17.48 3.85
CA GLY A 389 -26.58 -16.97 4.87
C GLY A 389 -25.56 -17.97 5.40
N SER A 390 -25.49 -19.19 4.85
CA SER A 390 -24.57 -20.23 5.31
C SER A 390 -23.13 -19.98 4.83
N ILE A 391 -22.16 -20.39 5.65
CA ILE A 391 -20.75 -20.34 5.28
C ILE A 391 -20.40 -21.63 4.52
N VAL A 392 -19.90 -21.48 3.30
CA VAL A 392 -19.56 -22.57 2.39
C VAL A 392 -18.13 -22.45 1.88
N LYS A 393 -17.57 -23.56 1.38
CA LYS A 393 -16.28 -23.58 0.68
C LYS A 393 -16.53 -23.58 -0.82
N VAL A 394 -16.08 -22.54 -1.50
CA VAL A 394 -16.29 -22.34 -2.94
C VAL A 394 -14.98 -22.58 -3.68
N PRO A 395 -14.95 -23.41 -4.74
CA PRO A 395 -13.78 -23.52 -5.59
C PRO A 395 -13.61 -22.25 -6.41
N VAL A 396 -12.46 -21.60 -6.25
CA VAL A 396 -12.12 -20.34 -6.93
C VAL A 396 -10.88 -20.56 -7.79
N GLN A 397 -10.89 -20.03 -9.01
CA GLN A 397 -9.67 -19.90 -9.80
C GLN A 397 -8.81 -18.78 -9.20
N PHE A 398 -7.71 -19.15 -8.56
CA PHE A 398 -6.89 -18.25 -7.75
C PHE A 398 -5.49 -18.08 -8.36
N ALA A 399 -5.17 -16.85 -8.75
CA ALA A 399 -3.83 -16.44 -9.15
C ALA A 399 -3.03 -16.02 -7.92
N SER A 400 -2.19 -16.94 -7.42
CA SER A 400 -1.35 -16.71 -6.25
C SER A 400 -0.09 -15.94 -6.62
N THR A 401 0.20 -14.86 -5.90
CA THR A 401 1.45 -14.09 -6.01
C THR A 401 2.41 -14.43 -4.86
N THR A 402 2.16 -15.50 -4.10
CA THR A 402 2.98 -15.96 -2.97
C THR A 402 3.72 -17.27 -3.29
N PRO A 403 4.87 -17.24 -3.99
CA PRO A 403 5.52 -16.10 -4.63
C PRO A 403 5.09 -15.89 -6.10
N THR A 404 5.26 -14.67 -6.62
CA THR A 404 5.19 -14.38 -8.06
C THR A 404 6.46 -14.86 -8.78
N THR A 405 6.40 -15.05 -10.09
CA THR A 405 7.50 -15.57 -10.93
C THR A 405 8.00 -14.48 -11.86
N ALA A 406 9.31 -14.17 -11.82
CA ALA A 406 9.94 -13.22 -12.72
C ALA A 406 9.68 -13.59 -14.19
N ASN A 407 9.28 -12.61 -14.99
CA ASN A 407 8.95 -12.77 -16.40
C ASN A 407 10.03 -12.10 -17.27
N LEU A 408 10.21 -10.79 -17.11
CA LEU A 408 11.32 -10.04 -17.73
C LEU A 408 12.34 -9.65 -16.66
N THR A 409 13.60 -10.02 -16.90
CA THR A 409 14.74 -9.58 -16.08
C THR A 409 15.80 -8.91 -16.94
N ARG A 410 16.64 -8.10 -16.30
CA ARG A 410 17.75 -7.41 -16.96
C ARG A 410 18.97 -7.37 -16.04
N SER A 411 20.17 -7.26 -16.60
CA SER A 411 21.38 -7.06 -15.79
C SER A 411 21.20 -5.85 -14.87
N ARG A 412 21.68 -5.94 -13.63
CA ARG A 412 21.62 -4.81 -12.71
C ARG A 412 22.69 -3.78 -13.10
N PRO A 413 22.32 -2.54 -13.46
CA PRO A 413 23.31 -1.52 -13.73
C PRO A 413 24.03 -1.14 -12.43
N GLU A 414 25.28 -0.67 -12.51
CA GLU A 414 25.96 -0.07 -11.36
C GLU A 414 25.28 1.24 -10.97
N SER A 415 24.86 2.03 -11.97
CA SER A 415 24.11 3.27 -11.76
C SER A 415 23.25 3.62 -12.97
N TYR A 416 22.26 4.48 -12.73
CA TYR A 416 21.55 5.21 -13.79
C TYR A 416 22.14 6.61 -13.93
N LEU A 417 22.27 7.08 -15.16
CA LEU A 417 22.59 8.48 -15.48
C LEU A 417 21.33 9.18 -15.99
N ILE A 418 21.04 10.33 -15.39
CA ILE A 418 19.88 11.16 -15.72
C ILE A 418 20.43 12.51 -16.19
N PRO A 419 20.17 12.93 -17.44
CA PRO A 419 20.61 14.24 -17.94
C PRO A 419 20.05 15.39 -17.08
N VAL A 420 20.81 16.50 -16.98
CA VAL A 420 20.38 17.71 -16.23
C VAL A 420 18.99 18.23 -16.64
N ALA A 421 18.57 17.99 -17.90
CA ALA A 421 17.25 18.38 -18.40
C ALA A 421 16.08 17.62 -17.72
N TRP A 422 16.35 16.48 -17.09
CA TRP A 422 15.37 15.63 -16.38
C TRP A 422 15.50 15.74 -14.85
N ALA A 423 15.76 16.97 -14.36
CA ALA A 423 15.95 17.23 -12.93
C ALA A 423 14.71 16.87 -12.07
N ASP A 424 13.50 16.91 -12.62
CA ASP A 424 12.29 16.52 -11.89
C ASP A 424 12.26 15.00 -11.61
N ILE A 425 12.79 14.17 -12.51
CA ILE A 425 12.95 12.73 -12.32
C ILE A 425 13.91 12.46 -11.16
N ALA A 426 15.07 13.12 -11.16
CA ALA A 426 16.01 13.06 -10.05
C ALA A 426 15.34 13.45 -8.73
N LYS A 427 14.53 14.53 -8.73
CA LYS A 427 13.81 14.97 -7.53
C LYS A 427 12.78 13.96 -7.03
N ARG A 428 12.07 13.26 -7.92
CA ARG A 428 11.12 12.18 -7.51
C ARG A 428 11.85 11.01 -6.85
N LEU A 429 13.05 10.67 -7.32
CA LEU A 429 13.87 9.63 -6.71
C LEU A 429 14.39 10.05 -5.33
N GLU A 430 14.81 11.31 -5.15
CA GLU A 430 15.17 11.85 -3.83
C GLU A 430 14.00 11.77 -2.84
N VAL A 431 12.78 12.16 -3.25
CA VAL A 431 11.57 12.03 -2.42
C VAL A 431 11.29 10.57 -2.06
N SER A 432 11.56 9.66 -3.00
CA SER A 432 11.49 8.21 -2.78
C SER A 432 12.57 7.69 -1.82
N GLY A 433 13.48 8.55 -1.35
CA GLY A 433 14.53 8.25 -0.39
C GLY A 433 15.79 7.70 -1.03
N LEU A 434 16.00 7.88 -2.34
CA LEU A 434 17.26 7.53 -2.98
C LEU A 434 18.29 8.63 -2.79
N GLU A 435 19.54 8.22 -2.62
CA GLU A 435 20.72 9.06 -2.78
C GLU A 435 20.93 9.31 -4.28
N VAL A 436 20.90 10.59 -4.66
CA VAL A 436 21.11 11.07 -6.04
C VAL A 436 22.30 12.01 -6.05
N GLU A 437 23.36 11.64 -6.77
CA GLU A 437 24.56 12.46 -6.93
C GLU A 437 24.36 13.46 -8.06
N THR A 438 24.59 14.75 -7.82
CA THR A 438 24.73 15.75 -8.89
C THR A 438 26.19 15.84 -9.34
N LEU A 439 26.44 15.58 -10.62
CA LEU A 439 27.78 15.50 -11.16
C LEU A 439 28.42 16.89 -11.28
N SER A 440 29.50 17.13 -10.54
CA SER A 440 30.22 18.43 -10.58
C SER A 440 31.04 18.65 -11.86
N LYS A 441 31.25 17.60 -12.66
CA LYS A 441 32.00 17.60 -13.92
C LYS A 441 31.24 16.81 -14.98
N PRO A 442 31.49 17.04 -16.27
CA PRO A 442 30.95 16.20 -17.32
C PRO A 442 31.30 14.72 -17.10
N TRP A 443 30.38 13.83 -17.46
CA TRP A 443 30.59 12.39 -17.46
C TRP A 443 30.71 11.90 -18.89
N SER A 444 31.70 11.06 -19.18
CA SER A 444 31.89 10.44 -20.48
C SER A 444 32.22 8.95 -20.32
N GLY A 445 31.60 8.11 -21.14
CA GLY A 445 31.87 6.68 -21.14
C GLY A 445 30.84 5.87 -21.92
N THR A 446 31.05 4.55 -21.93
CA THR A 446 30.11 3.61 -22.53
C THR A 446 28.91 3.40 -21.62
N VAL A 447 27.71 3.51 -22.18
CA VAL A 447 26.44 3.21 -21.51
C VAL A 447 25.64 2.17 -22.29
N GLU A 448 24.71 1.51 -21.61
CA GLU A 448 23.54 0.89 -22.23
C GLU A 448 22.44 1.95 -22.35
N ALA A 449 22.03 2.23 -23.58
CA ALA A 449 20.83 2.99 -23.92
C ALA A 449 19.70 2.02 -24.32
N LEU A 450 18.46 2.38 -24.01
CA LEU A 450 17.28 1.60 -24.37
C LEU A 450 16.55 2.31 -25.51
N ASN A 451 16.43 1.65 -26.66
CA ASN A 451 15.69 2.17 -27.81
C ASN A 451 14.29 1.59 -27.81
N ILE A 452 13.29 2.41 -28.10
CA ILE A 452 11.88 2.03 -28.04
C ILE A 452 11.48 1.30 -29.32
N THR A 453 11.03 0.07 -29.17
CA THR A 453 10.61 -0.80 -30.29
C THR A 453 9.08 -0.89 -30.40
N SER A 454 8.36 -0.67 -29.30
CA SER A 454 6.91 -0.48 -29.29
C SER A 454 6.49 0.55 -28.24
N SER A 455 5.45 1.33 -28.54
CA SER A 455 4.81 2.26 -27.61
C SER A 455 3.31 2.25 -27.88
N GLU A 456 2.54 1.68 -26.94
CA GLU A 456 1.09 1.56 -27.05
C GLU A 456 0.40 2.34 -25.93
N LEU A 457 -0.35 3.37 -26.30
CA LEU A 457 -1.11 4.19 -25.35
C LEU A 457 -2.44 3.54 -24.97
N SER A 458 -2.80 3.63 -23.70
CA SER A 458 -4.12 3.25 -23.22
C SER A 458 -5.20 4.16 -23.82
N SER A 459 -6.39 3.60 -24.04
CA SER A 459 -7.57 4.36 -24.51
C SER A 459 -8.25 5.18 -23.41
N SER A 460 -7.71 5.17 -22.19
CA SER A 460 -8.30 5.87 -21.03
C SER A 460 -7.22 6.47 -20.12
N TYR A 461 -7.62 7.50 -19.38
CA TYR A 461 -6.79 8.06 -18.31
C TYR A 461 -6.77 7.13 -17.10
N TYR A 462 -5.62 7.11 -16.45
CA TYR A 462 -5.35 6.44 -15.19
C TYR A 462 -4.67 7.43 -14.25
N GLU A 463 -5.41 7.94 -13.27
CA GLU A 463 -4.84 8.76 -12.20
C GLU A 463 -3.99 9.94 -12.74
N GLY A 464 -4.56 10.70 -13.68
CA GLY A 464 -3.91 11.86 -14.32
C GLY A 464 -2.87 11.56 -15.40
N ALA A 465 -2.71 10.30 -15.83
CA ALA A 465 -1.83 9.92 -16.93
C ALA A 465 -2.56 9.06 -17.97
N VAL A 466 -2.19 9.15 -19.24
CA VAL A 466 -2.49 8.10 -20.22
C VAL A 466 -1.33 7.12 -20.14
N LEU A 467 -1.59 5.86 -19.80
CA LEU A 467 -0.50 4.89 -19.64
C LEU A 467 0.07 4.46 -20.99
N ALA A 468 1.37 4.17 -21.03
CA ALA A 468 2.06 3.59 -22.17
C ALA A 468 2.58 2.18 -21.84
N THR A 469 2.37 1.24 -22.74
CA THR A 469 3.04 -0.07 -22.72
C THR A 469 4.24 0.01 -23.66
N ILE A 470 5.43 -0.11 -23.10
CA ILE A 470 6.70 0.10 -23.79
C ILE A 470 7.43 -1.24 -23.92
N ALA A 471 8.04 -1.47 -25.08
CA ALA A 471 9.07 -2.48 -25.27
C ALA A 471 10.36 -1.82 -25.76
N THR A 472 11.50 -2.35 -25.33
CA THR A 472 12.81 -1.78 -25.69
C THR A 472 13.80 -2.81 -26.21
N GLU A 473 14.80 -2.33 -26.94
CA GLU A 473 16.04 -3.05 -27.21
C GLU A 473 17.24 -2.31 -26.60
N THR A 474 18.23 -3.04 -26.11
CA THR A 474 19.44 -2.44 -25.53
C THR A 474 20.52 -2.21 -26.59
N LYS A 475 21.11 -1.01 -26.61
CA LYS A 475 22.30 -0.69 -27.41
C LYS A 475 23.41 -0.10 -26.55
N LYS A 476 24.65 -0.50 -26.81
CA LYS A 476 25.83 0.13 -26.20
C LYS A 476 26.26 1.32 -27.06
N ARG A 477 26.55 2.45 -26.42
CA ARG A 477 27.14 3.62 -27.11
C ARG A 477 28.02 4.44 -26.19
N GLN A 478 28.89 5.25 -26.78
CA GLN A 478 29.56 6.33 -26.06
C GLN A 478 28.56 7.46 -25.80
N LEU A 479 28.59 8.00 -24.59
CA LEU A 479 27.77 9.12 -24.16
C LEU A 479 28.66 10.14 -23.46
N THR A 480 28.36 11.42 -23.63
CA THR A 480 28.86 12.49 -22.77
C THR A 480 27.68 13.29 -22.23
N LEU A 481 27.61 13.47 -20.92
CA LEU A 481 26.64 14.31 -20.24
C LEU A 481 27.33 15.50 -19.58
N PRO A 482 26.72 16.70 -19.59
CA PRO A 482 27.30 17.87 -18.96
C PRO A 482 27.32 17.75 -17.43
N ALA A 483 28.14 18.57 -16.78
CA ALA A 483 28.03 18.81 -15.35
C ALA A 483 26.61 19.28 -14.99
N GLY A 484 26.15 18.93 -13.80
CA GLY A 484 24.76 19.12 -13.35
C GLY A 484 23.83 17.95 -13.69
N SER A 485 24.28 16.99 -14.51
CA SER A 485 23.55 15.72 -14.69
C SER A 485 23.62 14.88 -13.41
N PHE A 486 22.75 13.89 -13.28
CA PHE A 486 22.61 13.12 -12.05
C PHE A 486 23.06 11.67 -12.23
N LEU A 487 23.62 11.09 -11.17
CA LEU A 487 23.98 9.69 -11.07
C LEU A 487 23.23 9.07 -9.89
N VAL A 488 22.52 7.97 -10.16
CA VAL A 488 21.80 7.19 -9.14
C VAL A 488 22.41 5.81 -9.07
N SER A 489 23.25 5.59 -8.06
CA SER A 489 23.84 4.27 -7.81
C SER A 489 22.74 3.25 -7.50
N THR A 490 22.81 2.05 -8.05
CA THR A 490 21.91 0.96 -7.63
C THR A 490 22.43 0.24 -6.38
N ARG A 491 23.59 0.62 -5.84
CA ARG A 491 24.23 0.04 -4.65
C ARG A 491 23.77 0.76 -3.37
N GLN A 492 22.47 0.91 -3.20
CA GLN A 492 21.86 1.57 -2.04
C GLN A 492 20.55 0.89 -1.61
N LYS A 493 20.11 1.15 -0.36
CA LYS A 493 18.94 0.52 0.26
C LYS A 493 17.67 0.65 -0.61
N ASN A 494 17.38 1.86 -1.07
CA ASN A 494 16.13 2.18 -1.77
C ASN A 494 16.20 1.98 -3.29
N ALA A 495 17.27 1.37 -3.82
CA ALA A 495 17.45 1.21 -5.26
C ALA A 495 16.29 0.45 -5.93
N GLY A 496 15.61 -0.45 -5.22
CA GLY A 496 14.44 -1.17 -5.74
C GLY A 496 13.34 -0.26 -6.30
N LEU A 497 13.19 0.95 -5.75
CA LEU A 497 12.26 1.96 -6.27
C LEU A 497 12.72 2.50 -7.64
N ALA A 498 14.01 2.83 -7.80
CA ALA A 498 14.55 3.24 -9.09
C ALA A 498 14.52 2.12 -10.14
N LEU A 499 14.77 0.87 -9.73
CA LEU A 499 14.70 -0.29 -10.63
C LEU A 499 13.30 -0.48 -11.25
N ASN A 500 12.24 -0.17 -10.51
CA ASN A 500 10.88 -0.22 -11.05
C ASN A 500 10.53 1.07 -11.80
N ALA A 501 10.96 2.24 -11.32
CA ALA A 501 10.59 3.54 -11.90
C ALA A 501 11.32 3.87 -13.21
N LEU A 502 12.57 3.40 -13.39
CA LEU A 502 13.44 3.81 -14.49
C LEU A 502 13.52 2.78 -15.63
N GLU A 503 13.04 1.56 -15.46
CA GLU A 503 13.04 0.55 -16.54
C GLU A 503 11.73 0.66 -17.34
N PRO A 504 11.76 1.03 -18.64
CA PRO A 504 10.56 1.43 -19.39
C PRO A 504 9.47 0.37 -19.49
N GLU A 505 9.83 -0.92 -19.50
CA GLU A 505 8.86 -2.01 -19.62
C GLU A 505 8.17 -2.37 -18.30
N ASN A 506 8.58 -1.78 -17.17
CA ASN A 506 7.87 -1.96 -15.91
C ASN A 506 6.58 -1.13 -15.95
N ILE A 507 5.45 -1.76 -15.58
CA ILE A 507 4.10 -1.15 -15.62
C ILE A 507 3.95 0.12 -14.76
N ASP A 508 4.86 0.32 -13.80
CA ASP A 508 4.88 1.45 -12.88
C ASP A 508 6.09 2.37 -13.13
N SER A 509 6.68 2.32 -14.34
CA SER A 509 7.81 3.18 -14.72
C SER A 509 7.38 4.60 -15.10
N TYR A 510 8.33 5.53 -15.10
CA TYR A 510 8.11 6.89 -15.59
C TYR A 510 7.78 6.93 -17.09
N ALA A 511 8.24 5.95 -17.85
CA ALA A 511 7.81 5.74 -19.23
C ALA A 511 6.34 5.29 -19.30
N SER A 512 5.95 4.29 -18.51
CA SER A 512 4.58 3.79 -18.49
C SER A 512 3.56 4.83 -18.00
N PHE A 513 3.95 5.75 -17.13
CA PHE A 513 3.11 6.88 -16.74
C PHE A 513 3.17 8.08 -17.70
N ASN A 514 3.90 8.00 -18.81
CA ASN A 514 4.16 9.12 -19.71
C ASN A 514 4.72 10.37 -19.02
N ILE A 515 5.41 10.19 -17.89
CA ILE A 515 6.23 11.25 -17.28
C ILE A 515 7.46 11.48 -18.15
N ILE A 516 8.00 10.40 -18.72
CA ILE A 516 8.94 10.43 -19.85
C ILE A 516 8.17 9.92 -21.07
N PRO A 517 7.60 10.81 -21.91
CA PRO A 517 6.85 10.41 -23.10
C PRO A 517 7.80 9.86 -24.17
N LEU A 518 7.39 8.79 -24.86
CA LEU A 518 8.23 8.05 -25.80
C LEU A 518 7.42 7.51 -26.98
N GLU A 519 7.96 7.66 -28.19
CA GLU A 519 7.46 7.08 -29.43
C GLU A 519 8.38 5.95 -29.94
N VAL A 520 7.88 5.16 -30.90
CA VAL A 520 8.68 4.10 -31.53
C VAL A 520 9.86 4.74 -32.27
N GLY A 521 11.07 4.23 -32.01
CA GLY A 521 12.31 4.74 -32.59
C GLY A 521 13.06 5.72 -31.67
N ASP A 522 12.42 6.23 -30.62
CA ASP A 522 13.09 7.08 -29.64
C ASP A 522 14.18 6.31 -28.86
N GLU A 523 15.17 7.05 -28.37
CA GLU A 523 16.10 6.58 -27.36
C GLU A 523 15.65 7.08 -25.99
N TYR A 524 15.52 6.17 -25.02
CA TYR A 524 15.13 6.51 -23.66
C TYR A 524 16.21 7.38 -22.99
N PRO A 525 15.86 8.53 -22.38
CA PRO A 525 16.83 9.51 -21.91
C PRO A 525 17.47 9.16 -20.56
N ILE A 526 17.26 7.94 -20.03
CA ILE A 526 17.91 7.45 -18.81
C ILE A 526 18.86 6.32 -19.19
N PHE A 527 20.13 6.50 -18.88
CA PHE A 527 21.19 5.62 -19.34
C PHE A 527 21.67 4.69 -18.24
N ARG A 528 22.01 3.46 -18.61
CA ARG A 528 22.46 2.43 -17.68
C ARG A 528 23.98 2.30 -17.77
N VAL A 529 24.67 2.52 -16.65
CA VAL A 529 26.10 2.21 -16.54
C VAL A 529 26.22 0.78 -16.08
N VAL A 530 26.57 -0.13 -16.99
CA VAL A 530 26.86 -1.53 -16.67
C VAL A 530 28.36 -1.74 -16.54
N LYS A 531 28.79 -2.67 -15.68
CA LYS A 531 30.19 -3.12 -15.73
C LYS A 531 30.47 -3.75 -17.09
N GLY A 532 31.58 -3.31 -17.69
CA GLY A 532 32.11 -3.86 -18.94
C GLY A 532 32.50 -5.32 -18.82
#